data_AF-A0A246JGB5-F1
#
_entry.id   AF-A0A246JGB5-F1
#
_cell.length_a   1.000
_cell.length_b   1.000
_cell.length_c   1.000
_cell.angle_alpha   90.00
_cell.angle_beta   90.00
_cell.angle_gamma   90.00
#
_symmetry.space_group_name_H-M   'P 1'
#
loop_
_entity.id
_entity.type
_entity.pdbx_description
1 polymer ?
#
loop_
_entity_poly.entity_id
_entity_poly.type
_entity_poly.pdbx_seq_one_letter_code
_entity_poly.pdbx_strand_id
1 'polypeptide(L)' 'MQDLLLKCRECGAETRDDYLREVAHENGLPFACVQQLADHLGEREDFGALLEMCEQRGRAMQ' A
#
# COMPACT_ATOMS: atom_id res chain seq x y z
N MET A 1 10.72 -8.08 -4.04
CA MET A 1 10.94 -6.66 -4.45
C MET A 1 10.41 -6.33 -5.87
N GLN A 2 10.22 -7.31 -6.76
CA GLN A 2 9.87 -7.06 -8.17
C GLN A 2 8.37 -6.73 -8.36
N ASP A 3 7.49 -7.37 -7.59
CA ASP A 3 6.03 -7.14 -7.60
C ASP A 3 5.64 -5.71 -7.22
N LEU A 4 6.37 -5.08 -6.31
CA LEU A 4 6.07 -3.72 -5.87
C LEU A 4 6.34 -2.69 -6.98
N LEU A 5 7.48 -2.81 -7.66
CA LEU A 5 7.83 -1.93 -8.77
C LEU A 5 6.90 -2.16 -9.98
N LEU A 6 6.47 -3.41 -10.18
CA LEU A 6 5.48 -3.74 -11.21
C LEU A 6 4.14 -3.07 -10.90
N LYS A 7 3.62 -3.21 -9.68
CA LYS A 7 2.36 -2.56 -9.26
C LYS A 7 2.46 -1.03 -9.21
N CYS A 8 3.58 -0.47 -8.77
CA CYS A 8 3.82 0.98 -8.83
C CYS A 8 3.70 1.46 -10.28
N ARG A 9 4.32 0.73 -11.22
CA ARG A 9 4.28 1.06 -12.64
C ARG A 9 2.88 0.91 -13.26
N GLU A 10 2.10 -0.09 -12.83
CA GLU A 10 0.71 -0.26 -13.27
C GLU A 10 -0.22 0.83 -12.74
N CYS A 11 0.05 1.34 -11.54
CA CYS A 11 -0.69 2.46 -10.95
C CYS A 11 -0.23 3.84 -11.47
N GLY A 12 0.93 3.90 -12.16
CA GLY A 12 1.53 5.16 -12.60
C GLY A 12 2.36 5.86 -11.51
N ALA A 13 2.51 5.24 -10.35
CA ALA A 13 3.35 5.72 -9.26
C ALA A 13 4.84 5.57 -9.60
N GLU A 14 5.57 6.67 -9.52
CA GLU A 14 7.00 6.72 -9.85
C GLU A 14 7.86 6.08 -8.74
N THR A 15 7.34 6.03 -7.52
CA THR A 15 8.03 5.48 -6.34
C THR A 15 7.08 4.74 -5.41
N ARG A 16 7.63 3.89 -4.52
CA ARG A 16 6.90 3.18 -3.47
C ARG A 16 6.06 4.14 -2.63
N ASP A 17 6.64 5.25 -2.18
CA ASP A 17 5.93 6.23 -1.35
C ASP A 17 4.76 6.89 -2.07
N ASP A 18 4.89 7.14 -3.37
CA ASP A 18 3.80 7.71 -4.18
C ASP A 18 2.62 6.73 -4.29
N TYR A 19 2.94 5.45 -4.54
CA TYR A 19 1.95 4.37 -4.55
C TYR A 19 1.26 4.19 -3.19
N LEU A 20 2.03 4.21 -2.09
CA LEU A 20 1.46 4.12 -0.74
C LEU A 20 0.56 5.31 -0.41
N ARG A 21 0.86 6.48 -0.97
CA ARG A 21 0.06 7.70 -0.80
C ARG A 21 -1.25 7.61 -1.57
N GLU A 22 -1.25 7.06 -2.79
CA GLU A 22 -2.48 6.73 -3.53
C GLU A 22 -3.31 5.68 -2.79
N VAL A 23 -2.71 4.57 -2.36
CA VAL A 23 -3.41 3.52 -1.60
C VAL A 23 -4.02 4.08 -0.31
N ALA A 24 -3.29 4.94 0.40
CA ALA A 24 -3.82 5.63 1.58
C ALA A 24 -5.02 6.52 1.23
N HIS A 25 -4.93 7.29 0.14
CA HIS A 25 -6.00 8.17 -0.31
C HIS A 25 -7.26 7.40 -0.76
N GLU A 26 -7.10 6.35 -1.57
CA GLU A 26 -8.21 5.52 -2.07
C GLU A 26 -8.94 4.79 -0.93
N ASN A 27 -8.20 4.36 0.09
CA ASN A 27 -8.77 3.64 1.24
C ASN A 27 -9.20 4.56 2.38
N GLY A 28 -9.01 5.88 2.25
CA GLY A 28 -9.29 6.84 3.32
C GLY A 28 -8.42 6.64 4.57
N LEU A 29 -7.25 6.00 4.42
CA LEU A 29 -6.35 5.67 5.51
C LEU A 29 -5.25 6.72 5.66
N PRO A 30 -4.74 6.95 6.89
CA PRO A 30 -3.59 7.80 7.08
C PRO A 30 -2.34 7.17 6.48
N PHE A 31 -1.58 7.97 5.72
CA PHE A 31 -0.33 7.53 5.06
C PHE A 31 0.65 6.86 6.02
N ALA A 32 0.80 7.38 7.24
CA ALA A 32 1.67 6.78 8.26
C ALA A 32 1.29 5.32 8.59
N CYS A 33 0.00 4.99 8.54
CA CYS A 33 -0.48 3.64 8.83
C CYS A 33 -0.23 2.68 7.67
N VAL A 34 -0.40 3.15 6.44
CA VAL A 34 -0.08 2.41 5.21
C VAL A 34 1.44 2.22 5.07
N GLN A 35 2.23 3.23 5.43
CA GLN A 35 3.68 3.16 5.43
C GLN A 35 4.20 2.16 6.47
N GLN A 36 3.66 2.16 7.70
CA GLN A 36 4.02 1.15 8.71
C GLN A 36 3.67 -0.28 8.28
N LEU A 37 2.48 -0.47 7.69
CA LEU A 37 2.08 -1.76 7.13
C LEU A 37 3.03 -2.18 6.00
N ALA A 38 3.37 -1.26 5.11
CA ALA A 38 4.27 -1.54 4.00
C ALA A 38 5.70 -1.82 4.47
N ASP A 39 6.14 -1.25 5.59
CA ASP A 39 7.43 -1.54 6.21
C ASP A 39 7.44 -2.94 6.81
N HIS A 40 6.41 -3.26 7.60
CA HIS A 40 6.25 -4.56 8.25
C HIS A 40 6.06 -5.73 7.25
N LEU A 41 5.37 -5.46 6.14
CA LEU A 41 5.13 -6.43 5.07
C LEU A 41 6.23 -6.40 4.00
N GLY A 42 6.94 -5.28 3.87
CA GLY A 42 8.12 -5.15 3.01
C GLY A 42 9.24 -6.10 3.45
N GLU A 43 9.40 -6.32 4.76
CA GLU A 43 10.31 -7.35 5.29
C GLU A 43 9.89 -8.78 4.96
N ARG A 44 8.59 -9.00 4.70
CA ARG A 44 8.02 -10.29 4.30
C ARG A 44 7.89 -10.44 2.78
N GLU A 45 8.25 -9.41 2.02
CA GLU A 45 7.99 -9.25 0.58
C GLU A 45 6.51 -9.45 0.18
N ASP A 46 5.58 -9.38 1.14
CA ASP A 46 4.18 -9.76 0.96
C ASP A 46 3.30 -8.53 0.72
N PHE A 47 3.45 -7.97 -0.48
CA PHE A 47 2.73 -6.77 -0.91
C PHE A 47 1.28 -7.03 -1.32
N GLY A 48 0.91 -8.28 -1.60
CA GLY A 48 -0.48 -8.67 -1.80
C GLY A 48 -1.29 -8.46 -0.51
N ALA A 49 -0.75 -8.94 0.61
CA ALA A 49 -1.36 -8.76 1.92
C ALA A 49 -1.49 -7.28 2.32
N LEU A 50 -0.56 -6.41 1.90
CA LEU A 50 -0.63 -4.97 2.18
C LEU A 50 -1.93 -4.36 1.63
N LEU A 51 -2.25 -4.67 0.37
CA LEU A 51 -3.42 -4.13 -0.31
C LEU A 51 -4.70 -4.70 0.29
N GLU A 52 -4.74 -6.02 0.55
CA GLU A 52 -5.89 -6.64 1.24
C GLU A 52 -6.13 -6.01 2.62
N MET A 53 -5.08 -5.75 3.39
CA MET A 53 -5.20 -5.12 4.71
C MET A 53 -5.63 -3.66 4.62
N CYS A 54 -5.13 -2.90 3.63
CA CYS A 54 -5.58 -1.53 3.39
C CYS A 54 -7.05 -1.50 2.98
N GLU A 55 -7.48 -2.39 2.09
CA GLU A 55 -8.87 -2.49 1.64
C GLU A 55 -9.82 -2.88 2.78
N GLN A 56 -9.45 -3.88 3.58
CA GLN A 56 -10.24 -4.27 4.76
C GLN A 56 -10.34 -3.14 5.79
N ARG A 57 -9.24 -2.43 6.07
CA ARG A 57 -9.24 -1.31 7.02
C ARG A 57 -10.01 -0.10 6.50
N GLY A 58 -9.91 0.22 5.21
CA GLY A 58 -10.69 1.29 4.59
C GLY A 58 -12.19 1.02 4.69
N ARG A 59 -12.62 -0.22 4.41
CA ARG A 59 -14.03 -0.63 4.59
C ARG A 59 -14.48 -0.63 6.06
N ALA A 60 -13.59 -0.95 7.01
CA ALA A 60 -13.92 -0.95 8.43
C ALA A 60 -14.05 0.47 9.04
N MET A 61 -13.53 1.50 8.36
CA MET A 61 -13.63 2.89 8.78
C MET A 61 -14.73 3.69 8.05
N GLN A 62 -15.48 3.07 7.12
CA GLN A 62 -16.61 3.69 6.40
C GLN A 62 -17.97 3.42 7.05
#